data_AF-A0A4V2WC85-F1
#
_entry.id   AF-A0A4V2WC85-F1
#
_cell.length_a   1.000
_cell.length_b   1.000
_cell.length_c   1.000
_cell.angle_alpha   90.00
_cell.angle_beta   90.00
_cell.angle_gamma   90.00
#
_symmetry.space_group_name_H-M   'P 1'
#
loop_
_entity.id
_entity.type
_entity.pdbx_description
1 polymer ?
#
loop_
_entity_poly.entity_id
_entity_poly.type
_entity_poly.pdbx_seq_one_letter_code
_entity_poly.pdbx_strand_id
1 'polypeptide(L)'
;MRKNDLVAKPFFETLGKRGTTYFVYGYRTAKPKLHLGEFNSLKEARQFIYKYAYENPQWLNVDGDINEYNNKPTRPESKSKWYKGVIKKEYMKYADFKDWKK
;
A
#
# COMPACT_ATOMS: atom_id res chain seq x y z
N MET A 1 5.47 -16.55 12.46
CA MET A 1 4.86 -16.37 11.12
C MET A 1 4.78 -14.88 10.85
N ARG A 2 5.25 -14.37 9.69
CA ARG A 2 5.21 -12.91 9.44
C ARG A 2 3.77 -12.48 9.23
N LYS A 3 3.36 -11.29 9.69
CA LYS A 3 1.98 -10.81 9.56
C LYS A 3 1.49 -10.87 8.11
N ASN A 4 2.37 -10.58 7.15
CA ASN A 4 2.12 -10.64 5.71
C ASN A 4 1.72 -12.04 5.18
N ASP A 5 2.14 -13.12 5.85
CA ASP A 5 1.78 -14.49 5.48
C ASP A 5 0.33 -14.82 5.89
N LEU A 6 -0.21 -14.09 6.86
CA LEU A 6 -1.55 -14.31 7.45
C LEU A 6 -2.64 -13.42 6.83
N VAL A 7 -2.28 -12.47 5.97
CA VAL A 7 -3.28 -11.54 5.42
C VAL A 7 -3.80 -11.98 4.05
N ALA A 8 -5.09 -11.71 3.85
CA ALA A 8 -5.79 -11.89 2.59
C ALA A 8 -5.09 -11.09 1.47
N LYS A 9 -4.89 -11.77 0.34
CA LYS A 9 -4.31 -11.22 -0.88
C LYS A 9 -5.46 -10.95 -1.88
N PRO A 10 -5.32 -9.96 -2.79
CA PRO A 10 -4.14 -9.14 -3.03
C PRO A 10 -3.96 -8.00 -2.00
N PHE A 11 -2.70 -7.57 -1.79
CA PHE A 11 -2.39 -6.35 -1.05
C PHE A 11 -1.07 -5.71 -1.52
N PHE A 12 -0.89 -4.43 -1.20
CA PHE A 12 0.36 -3.70 -1.39
C PHE A 12 1.05 -3.47 -0.05
N GLU A 13 2.36 -3.61 0.00
CA GLU A 13 3.20 -3.20 1.11
C GLU A 13 3.97 -1.94 0.71
N THR A 14 3.78 -0.88 1.50
CA THR A 14 4.58 0.34 1.42
C THR A 14 5.60 0.29 2.54
N LEU A 15 6.87 0.03 2.20
CA LEU A 15 8.00 -0.04 3.11
C LEU A 15 8.74 1.31 3.12
N GLY A 16 8.79 1.99 4.26
CA GLY A 16 9.55 3.23 4.38
C GLY A 16 9.17 4.08 5.58
N LYS A 17 9.90 5.18 5.79
CA LYS A 17 9.58 6.20 6.80
C LYS A 17 9.71 7.61 6.22
N ARG A 18 9.18 8.59 6.93
CA ARG A 18 9.27 10.00 6.52
C ARG A 18 10.75 10.39 6.37
N GLY A 19 11.08 11.03 5.25
CA GLY A 19 12.45 11.44 4.92
C GLY A 19 13.33 10.33 4.34
N THR A 20 12.77 9.18 3.96
CA THR A 20 13.47 8.12 3.24
C THR A 20 12.73 7.77 1.94
N THR A 21 13.39 7.01 1.07
CA THR A 21 12.72 6.30 -0.02
C THR A 21 11.64 5.37 0.52
N TYR A 22 10.52 5.32 -0.18
CA TYR A 22 9.43 4.38 0.02
C TYR A 22 9.45 3.34 -1.08
N PHE A 23 9.48 2.06 -0.70
CA PHE A 23 9.43 0.94 -1.61
C PHE A 23 8.02 0.37 -1.62
N VAL A 24 7.47 0.14 -2.81
CA VAL A 24 6.17 -0.52 -2.97
C VAL A 24 6.37 -1.95 -3.46
N TYR A 25 5.75 -2.89 -2.75
CA TYR A 25 5.69 -4.29 -3.13
C TYR A 25 4.24 -4.75 -3.26
N GLY A 26 3.97 -5.63 -4.21
CA GLY A 26 2.68 -6.28 -4.39
C GLY A 26 2.71 -7.75 -3.97
N TYR A 27 1.68 -8.18 -3.24
CA TYR A 27 1.44 -9.56 -2.84
C TYR A 27 0.09 -10.04 -3.39
N ARG A 28 0.09 -10.68 -4.56
CA ARG A 28 -1.13 -11.19 -5.21
C ARG A 28 -1.46 -12.63 -4.84
N THR A 29 -0.44 -13.48 -4.74
CA THR A 29 -0.54 -14.92 -4.42
C THR A 29 0.39 -15.26 -3.26
N ALA A 30 0.36 -16.50 -2.76
CA ALA A 30 1.21 -16.94 -1.65
C ALA A 30 2.69 -16.56 -1.85
N LYS A 31 3.22 -16.68 -3.08
CA LYS A 31 4.54 -16.21 -3.53
C LYS A 31 4.53 -16.04 -5.07
N PRO A 32 5.42 -15.20 -5.65
CA PRO A 32 6.41 -14.31 -5.02
C PRO A 32 5.89 -12.89 -4.73
N LYS A 33 6.57 -12.16 -3.84
CA LYS A 33 6.40 -10.70 -3.68
C LYS A 33 6.93 -10.00 -4.93
N LEU A 34 6.16 -9.06 -5.48
CA LEU A 34 6.53 -8.30 -6.67
C LEU A 34 7.03 -6.91 -6.26
N HIS A 35 8.22 -6.50 -6.68
CA HIS A 35 8.66 -5.12 -6.53
C HIS A 35 8.02 -4.25 -7.61
N LEU A 36 7.39 -3.15 -7.22
CA LEU A 36 6.60 -2.31 -8.13
C LEU A 36 7.17 -0.91 -8.32
N GLY A 37 7.98 -0.42 -7.38
CA GLY A 37 8.66 0.86 -7.54
C GLY A 37 9.21 1.47 -6.25
N GLU A 38 9.89 2.59 -6.44
CA GLU A 38 10.51 3.42 -5.41
C GLU A 38 10.01 4.85 -5.53
N PHE A 39 9.74 5.48 -4.39
CA PHE A 39 9.11 6.80 -4.33
C PHE A 39 9.75 7.68 -3.27
N ASN A 40 9.79 8.99 -3.50
CA ASN A 40 10.39 9.95 -2.57
C ASN A 40 9.42 10.33 -1.45
N SER A 41 8.14 10.00 -1.60
CA SER A 41 7.13 10.24 -0.58
C SER A 41 6.07 9.14 -0.48
N LEU A 42 5.45 9.05 0.69
CA LEU A 42 4.28 8.18 0.90
C LEU A 42 3.10 8.58 0.00
N LYS A 43 2.99 9.87 -0.35
CA LYS A 43 1.96 10.38 -1.26
C LYS A 43 2.14 9.79 -2.65
N GLU A 44 3.34 9.89 -3.22
CA GLU A 44 3.68 9.35 -4.54
C GLU A 44 3.47 7.83 -4.60
N ALA A 45 3.96 7.10 -3.59
CA ALA A 45 3.78 5.66 -3.50
C ALA A 45 2.30 5.26 -3.57
N ARG A 46 1.43 6.00 -2.87
CA ARG A 46 0.00 5.74 -2.85
C ARG A 46 -0.71 6.16 -4.13
N GLN A 47 -0.32 7.27 -4.75
CA GLN A 47 -0.78 7.68 -6.10
C GLN A 47 -0.51 6.58 -7.11
N PHE A 48 0.71 6.05 -7.08
CA PHE A 48 1.09 4.92 -7.90
C PHE A 48 0.23 3.68 -7.60
N ILE A 49 0.10 3.27 -6.33
CA ILE A 49 -0.69 2.09 -5.95
C ILE A 49 -2.14 2.20 -6.45
N TYR A 50 -2.77 3.38 -6.29
CA TYR A 50 -4.12 3.61 -6.77
C TYR A 50 -4.22 3.41 -8.28
N LYS A 51 -3.42 4.17 -9.04
CA LYS A 51 -3.44 4.09 -10.50
C LYS A 51 -3.18 2.67 -10.98
N TYR A 52 -2.13 2.04 -10.44
CA TYR A 52 -1.73 0.70 -10.80
C TYR A 52 -2.83 -0.34 -10.55
N ALA A 53 -3.51 -0.30 -9.40
CA ALA A 53 -4.56 -1.28 -9.09
C ALA A 53 -5.84 -1.07 -9.91
N TYR A 54 -6.20 0.17 -10.26
CA TYR A 54 -7.36 0.41 -11.14
C TYR A 54 -7.07 0.06 -12.60
N GLU A 55 -5.82 0.21 -13.06
CA GLU A 55 -5.38 -0.31 -14.36
C GLU A 55 -5.24 -1.85 -14.36
N ASN A 56 -5.15 -2.47 -13.19
CA ASN A 56 -4.94 -3.91 -13.02
C ASN A 56 -5.91 -4.48 -11.96
N PRO A 57 -7.19 -4.72 -12.31
CA PRO A 57 -8.25 -5.09 -11.36
C PRO A 57 -7.99 -6.34 -10.51
N GLN A 58 -7.06 -7.22 -10.93
CA GLN A 58 -6.59 -8.36 -10.14
C GLN A 58 -5.89 -7.99 -8.82
N TRP A 59 -5.62 -6.70 -8.60
CA TRP A 59 -5.06 -6.15 -7.37
C TRP A 59 -6.11 -5.57 -6.42
N LEU A 60 -7.37 -5.54 -6.84
CA LEU A 60 -8.50 -5.15 -6.02
C LEU A 60 -8.99 -6.36 -5.20
N ASN A 61 -9.52 -6.08 -4.02
CA ASN A 61 -10.17 -7.07 -3.18
C ASN A 61 -11.59 -7.36 -3.68
N VAL A 62 -12.32 -8.24 -2.97
CA VAL A 62 -13.69 -8.64 -3.35
C VAL A 62 -14.68 -7.47 -3.41
N ASP A 63 -14.40 -6.39 -2.70
CA ASP A 63 -15.22 -5.17 -2.66
C ASP A 63 -14.81 -4.14 -3.73
N GLY A 64 -13.80 -4.45 -4.56
CA GLY A 64 -13.23 -3.54 -5.55
C GLY A 64 -12.29 -2.49 -4.97
N ASP A 65 -11.83 -2.67 -3.73
CA ASP A 65 -10.91 -1.76 -3.04
C ASP A 65 -9.47 -2.32 -2.95
N ILE A 66 -8.51 -1.47 -2.62
CA ILE A 66 -7.13 -1.89 -2.33
C ILE A 66 -6.99 -2.23 -0.84
N ASN A 67 -6.18 -3.27 -0.56
CA ASN A 67 -5.59 -3.51 0.76
C ASN A 67 -4.14 -2.96 0.79
N GLU A 68 -3.79 -2.17 1.82
CA GLU A 68 -2.46 -1.58 1.99
C GLU A 68 -1.87 -1.95 3.37
N TYR A 69 -0.61 -2.37 3.38
CA TYR A 69 0.21 -2.53 4.56
C TYR A 69 1.29 -1.45 4.60
N ASN A 70 1.22 -0.56 5.59
CA ASN A 70 2.24 0.47 5.78
C ASN A 70 3.29 -0.04 6.77
N ASN A 71 4.39 -0.56 6.24
CA ASN A 71 5.48 -1.14 7.01
C ASN A 71 6.54 -0.08 7.34
N LYS A 72 6.73 0.16 8.64
CA LYS A 72 7.75 1.09 9.14
C LYS A 72 8.87 0.29 9.82
N PRO A 73 9.99 0.01 9.14
CA PRO A 73 11.00 -0.94 9.62
C PRO A 73 11.67 -0.51 10.94
N THR A 74 11.67 0.78 11.26
CA THR A 74 12.21 1.30 12.53
C THR A 74 11.20 1.27 13.68
N ARG A 75 10.04 0.63 13.52
CA ARG A 75 8.99 0.54 14.54
C ARG A 75 8.62 -0.93 14.75
N PRO A 76 8.18 -1.30 15.95
CA PRO A 76 7.57 -2.61 16.16
C PRO A 76 6.43 -2.85 15.16
N GLU A 77 6.29 -4.07 14.68
CA GLU A 77 5.25 -4.48 13.71
C GLU A 77 3.83 -4.16 14.20
N SER A 78 3.61 -4.12 15.51
CA SER A 78 2.36 -3.68 16.15
C SER A 78 1.99 -2.22 15.85
N LYS A 79 2.97 -1.38 15.50
CA LYS A 79 2.76 0.02 15.10
C LYS A 79 2.67 0.18 13.57
N SER A 80 2.90 -0.88 12.79
CA SER A 80 2.66 -0.89 11.34
C SER A 80 1.17 -1.03 11.07
N LYS A 81 0.62 -0.10 10.29
CA LYS A 81 -0.82 -0.02 10.06
C LYS A 81 -1.22 -0.90 8.89
N TRP A 82 -2.24 -1.73 9.13
CA TRP A 82 -2.94 -2.47 8.09
C TRP A 82 -4.22 -1.72 7.73
N TYR A 83 -4.43 -1.52 6.45
CA TYR A 83 -5.59 -0.84 5.92
C TYR A 83 -6.31 -1.79 4.94
N LYS A 84 -7.59 -2.07 5.18
CA LYS A 84 -8.49 -2.81 4.28
C LYS A 84 -9.47 -1.80 3.67
N GLY A 85 -9.77 -1.89 2.37
CA GLY A 85 -10.83 -1.04 1.78
C GLY A 85 -10.42 0.43 1.59
N VAL A 86 -9.13 0.69 1.35
CA VAL A 86 -8.47 1.92 1.86
C VAL A 86 -8.80 3.18 1.08
N ILE A 87 -8.99 3.08 -0.23
CA ILE A 87 -8.38 4.13 -1.04
C ILE A 87 -9.15 5.44 -0.96
N LYS A 88 -10.46 5.43 -1.18
CA LYS A 88 -11.12 6.72 -1.37
C LYS A 88 -11.26 7.47 -0.04
N LYS A 89 -11.72 6.79 1.01
CA LYS A 89 -12.00 7.44 2.31
C LYS A 89 -10.73 7.68 3.14
N GLU A 90 -9.71 6.84 3.04
CA GLU A 90 -8.53 6.97 3.91
C GLU A 90 -7.46 7.90 3.31
N TYR A 91 -7.28 7.90 1.99
CA TYR A 91 -6.30 8.78 1.36
C TYR A 91 -6.73 10.24 1.37
N MET A 92 -8.03 10.53 1.19
CA MET A 92 -8.56 11.90 1.31
C MET A 92 -8.39 12.52 2.71
N LYS A 93 -8.09 11.74 3.75
CA LYS A 93 -7.84 12.26 5.12
C LYS A 93 -6.46 12.91 5.27
N TYR A 94 -5.52 12.62 4.38
CA TYR A 94 -4.17 13.18 4.48
C TYR A 94 -4.14 14.56 3.83
N ALA A 95 -3.65 15.56 4.57
CA ALA A 95 -3.55 16.93 4.06
C ALA A 95 -2.76 17.02 2.74
N ASP A 96 -1.76 16.14 2.58
CA ASP A 96 -0.94 16.05 1.37
C ASP A 96 -1.73 15.55 0.15
N PHE A 97 -2.93 14.98 0.33
CA PHE A 97 -3.78 14.42 -0.73
C PHE A 97 -4.91 15.36 -1.16
N LYS A 98 -4.94 16.61 -0.65
CA LYS A 98 -5.92 17.62 -1.07
C LYS A 98 -5.87 17.89 -2.59
N ASP A 99 -4.69 17.75 -3.20
CA ASP A 99 -4.49 17.90 -4.65
C ASP A 99 -4.38 16.55 -5.38
N TRP A 100 -5.07 15.52 -4.89
CA TRP A 100 -5.12 14.22 -5.55
C TRP A 100 -5.84 14.33 -6.91
N LYS A 101 -5.08 14.52 -7.98
CA LYS A 101 -5.58 14.34 -9.35
C LYS A 101 -5.59 12.84 -9.65
N LYS A 102 -6.79 12.33 -9.92
CA LYS A 102 -7.03 10.94 -10.35
C LYS A 102 -6.45 10.71 -11.73
#